data_AF-A0A7I8K6Z6-F1
#
_entry.id   AF-A0A7I8K6Z6-F1
#
_cell.length_a   1.000
_cell.length_b   1.000
_cell.length_c   1.000
_cell.angle_alpha   90.00
_cell.angle_beta   90.00
_cell.angle_gamma   90.00
#
_symmetry.space_group_name_H-M   'P 1'
#
loop_
_entity.id
_entity.type
_entity.pdbx_description
1 polymer ?
#
loop_
_entity_poly.entity_id
_entity_poly.type
_entity_poly.pdbx_seq_one_letter_code
_entity_poly.pdbx_strand_id
1 'polypeptide(L)'
;MQRKTAKTKGTPSVHRRSSRTYQPKPITSDEEEEEEEEEEGRRRKKKEEEGRRRRRRRRRRRRRRRRKKKKKKKKEEEEEEEEEEEEGRRRKKKKKKKKKKKKEEEGRRRKKKEEEGRRRKKKEEEGRRRKKKEEEEEEEEEEQEEEEEKQEEEEEEEEEEEEKQEEEEEEEEEEEEEEEKQEEEEEEEEKQEEEEKEEEKEEEEEKEEEEEEEEEEEEDLHA
;
A
#
# COMPACT_ATOMS: atom_id res chain seq x y z
N MET A 1 -48.31 -53.68 0.48
CA MET A 1 -49.68 -53.27 0.89
C MET A 1 -50.59 -54.51 0.86
N GLN A 2 -50.92 -55.10 2.02
CA GLN A 2 -51.84 -56.25 2.09
C GLN A 2 -53.26 -55.77 2.40
N ARG A 3 -54.20 -55.95 1.46
CA ARG A 3 -55.64 -55.64 1.65
C ARG A 3 -56.32 -56.86 2.28
N LYS A 4 -56.81 -56.73 3.51
CA LYS A 4 -57.61 -57.76 4.19
C LYS A 4 -59.06 -57.68 3.71
N THR A 5 -59.61 -58.78 3.18
CA THR A 5 -60.99 -58.87 2.70
C THR A 5 -61.98 -59.04 3.86
N ALA A 6 -63.09 -58.32 3.80
CA ALA A 6 -64.12 -58.33 4.83
C ALA A 6 -65.09 -59.50 4.63
N LYS A 7 -65.26 -60.33 5.67
CA LYS A 7 -66.25 -61.42 5.72
C LYS A 7 -67.66 -60.83 5.79
N THR A 8 -68.46 -61.06 4.77
CA THR A 8 -69.89 -60.76 4.73
C THR A 8 -70.64 -61.76 5.64
N LYS A 9 -71.33 -61.26 6.66
CA LYS A 9 -72.17 -62.09 7.53
C LYS A 9 -73.54 -62.23 6.88
N GLY A 10 -73.94 -63.47 6.59
CA GLY A 10 -75.19 -63.83 5.94
C GLY A 10 -76.43 -63.30 6.68
N THR A 11 -77.41 -62.86 5.89
CA THR A 11 -78.73 -62.43 6.36
C THR A 11 -79.53 -63.64 6.84
N PRO A 12 -80.08 -63.66 8.07
CA PRO A 12 -80.90 -64.77 8.52
C PRO A 12 -82.23 -64.83 7.74
N SER A 13 -82.55 -66.04 7.27
CA SER A 13 -83.76 -66.41 6.55
C SER A 13 -85.01 -66.17 7.40
N VAL A 14 -85.81 -65.19 7.00
CA VAL A 14 -87.10 -64.86 7.62
C VAL A 14 -88.17 -65.85 7.16
N HIS A 15 -88.50 -66.81 8.03
CA HIS A 15 -89.65 -67.69 7.85
C HIS A 15 -90.95 -66.87 7.95
N ARG A 16 -91.66 -66.75 6.83
CA ARG A 16 -93.04 -66.24 6.76
C ARG A 16 -93.95 -67.18 7.56
N ARG A 17 -94.24 -66.84 8.81
CA ARG A 17 -95.34 -67.46 9.54
C ARG A 17 -96.66 -66.96 8.96
N SER A 18 -97.48 -67.92 8.53
CA SER A 18 -98.83 -67.74 8.01
C SER A 18 -99.67 -66.86 8.93
N SER A 19 -100.28 -65.83 8.36
CA SER A 19 -101.21 -64.92 9.01
C SER A 19 -102.44 -65.67 9.50
N ARG A 20 -102.39 -66.16 10.74
CA ARG A 20 -103.57 -66.60 11.48
C ARG A 20 -104.41 -65.34 11.72
N THR A 21 -105.51 -65.23 10.98
CA THR A 21 -106.44 -64.10 11.05
C THR A 21 -107.03 -64.05 12.46
N TYR A 22 -106.53 -63.12 13.25
CA TYR A 22 -107.02 -62.86 14.58
C TYR A 22 -108.32 -62.07 14.43
N GLN A 23 -109.45 -62.69 14.77
CA GLN A 23 -110.73 -62.02 14.92
C GLN A 23 -110.72 -61.35 16.30
N PRO A 24 -110.74 -60.00 16.39
CA PRO A 24 -110.74 -59.33 17.69
C PRO A 24 -112.00 -59.71 18.47
N LYS A 25 -111.83 -60.06 19.74
CA LYS A 25 -112.96 -60.29 20.67
C LYS A 25 -113.63 -58.94 20.96
N PRO A 26 -114.96 -58.88 21.14
CA PRO A 26 -115.64 -57.65 21.53
C PRO A 26 -115.14 -57.23 22.91
N ILE A 27 -114.58 -56.03 22.98
CA ILE A 27 -114.01 -55.45 24.20
C ILE A 27 -115.19 -54.98 25.05
N THR A 28 -115.10 -55.17 26.37
CA THR A 28 -116.09 -54.64 27.32
C THR A 28 -115.80 -53.17 27.61
N SER A 29 -116.83 -52.37 27.92
CA SER A 29 -116.66 -50.92 28.11
C SER A 29 -115.68 -50.55 29.23
N ASP A 30 -115.55 -51.40 30.26
CA ASP A 30 -114.57 -51.21 31.34
C ASP A 30 -113.13 -51.58 30.92
N GLU A 31 -112.95 -52.59 30.05
CA GLU A 31 -111.64 -52.95 29.48
C GLU A 31 -111.13 -51.88 28.48
N GLU A 32 -112.03 -51.20 27.77
CA GLU A 32 -111.66 -50.09 26.87
C GLU A 32 -111.08 -48.91 27.66
N GLU A 33 -111.62 -48.58 28.83
CA GLU A 33 -111.15 -47.47 29.67
C GLU A 33 -109.76 -47.75 30.27
N GLU A 34 -109.51 -48.99 30.72
CA GLU A 34 -108.19 -49.42 31.23
C GLU A 34 -107.12 -49.47 30.11
N GLU A 35 -107.48 -49.91 28.89
CA GLU A 35 -106.59 -49.84 27.73
C GLU A 35 -106.27 -48.38 27.34
N GLU A 36 -107.22 -47.46 27.42
CA GLU A 36 -106.98 -46.03 27.15
C GLU A 36 -106.02 -45.40 28.18
N GLU A 37 -106.17 -45.69 29.48
CA GLU A 37 -105.24 -45.22 30.52
C GLU A 37 -103.83 -45.80 30.34
N GLU A 38 -103.70 -47.10 30.03
CA GLU A 38 -102.42 -47.72 29.69
C GLU A 38 -101.80 -47.07 28.44
N GLU A 39 -102.61 -46.80 27.41
CA GLU A 39 -102.14 -46.17 26.18
C GLU A 39 -101.69 -44.73 26.44
N GLU A 40 -102.43 -43.98 27.26
CA GLU A 40 -102.04 -42.63 27.68
C GLU A 40 -100.77 -42.65 28.53
N GLY A 41 -100.63 -43.63 29.44
CA GLY A 41 -99.40 -43.89 30.20
C GLY A 41 -98.21 -44.21 29.29
N ARG A 42 -98.41 -45.05 28.27
CA ARG A 42 -97.41 -45.35 27.22
C ARG A 42 -97.06 -44.09 26.41
N ARG A 43 -98.04 -43.25 26.05
CA ARG A 43 -97.84 -41.96 25.35
C ARG A 43 -97.04 -40.98 26.22
N ARG A 44 -97.37 -40.86 27.51
CA ARG A 44 -96.64 -40.03 28.50
C ARG A 44 -95.19 -40.51 28.67
N LYS A 45 -94.96 -41.82 28.86
CA LYS A 45 -93.63 -42.43 28.98
C LYS A 45 -92.79 -42.25 27.71
N LYS A 46 -93.39 -42.43 26.53
CA LYS A 46 -92.73 -42.20 25.23
C LYS A 46 -92.32 -40.73 25.06
N LYS A 47 -93.19 -39.79 25.43
CA LYS A 47 -92.91 -38.34 25.41
C LYS A 47 -91.80 -37.96 26.38
N GLU A 48 -91.79 -38.53 27.58
CA GLU A 48 -90.72 -38.32 28.56
C GLU A 48 -89.38 -38.89 28.07
N GLU A 49 -89.39 -40.11 27.53
CA GLU A 49 -88.20 -40.75 26.95
C GLU A 49 -87.66 -39.95 25.77
N GLU A 50 -88.53 -39.44 24.90
CA GLU A 50 -88.17 -38.54 23.81
C GLU A 50 -87.54 -37.24 24.35
N GLY A 51 -88.11 -36.66 25.41
CA GLY A 51 -87.56 -35.52 26.14
C GLY A 51 -86.14 -35.80 26.67
N ARG A 52 -85.92 -36.97 27.30
CA ARG A 52 -84.60 -37.44 27.77
C ARG A 52 -83.63 -37.59 26.59
N ARG A 53 -84.06 -38.18 25.47
CA ARG A 53 -83.28 -38.32 24.23
C ARG A 53 -82.90 -36.95 23.65
N ARG A 54 -83.83 -35.98 23.61
CA ARG A 54 -83.60 -34.59 23.16
C ARG A 54 -82.60 -33.86 24.06
N ARG A 55 -82.73 -33.99 25.39
CA ARG A 55 -81.77 -33.42 26.38
C ARG A 55 -80.37 -34.03 26.21
N ARG A 56 -80.25 -35.35 26.01
CA ARG A 56 -78.97 -36.03 25.74
C ARG A 56 -78.32 -35.56 24.43
N ARG A 57 -79.10 -35.40 23.35
CA ARG A 57 -78.63 -34.82 22.07
C ARG A 57 -78.12 -33.39 22.25
N ARG A 58 -78.85 -32.53 22.98
CA ARG A 58 -78.43 -31.14 23.27
C ARG A 58 -77.12 -31.10 24.07
N ARG A 59 -76.96 -31.95 25.09
CA ARG A 59 -75.72 -32.07 25.89
C ARG A 59 -74.53 -32.52 25.03
N ARG A 60 -74.72 -33.51 24.14
CA ARG A 60 -73.70 -33.95 23.17
C ARG A 60 -73.29 -32.83 22.22
N ARG A 61 -74.24 -32.08 21.66
CA ARG A 61 -73.96 -30.90 20.80
C ARG A 61 -73.15 -29.83 21.54
N ARG A 62 -73.54 -29.48 22.77
CA ARG A 62 -72.79 -28.53 23.62
C ARG A 62 -71.35 -29.00 23.89
N ARG A 63 -71.15 -30.27 24.23
CA ARG A 63 -69.80 -30.85 24.43
C ARG A 63 -68.95 -30.78 23.17
N ARG A 64 -69.52 -31.11 21.99
CA ARG A 64 -68.82 -31.00 20.70
C ARG A 64 -68.40 -29.55 20.40
N ARG A 65 -69.29 -28.58 20.62
CA ARG A 65 -68.98 -27.15 20.44
C ARG A 65 -67.84 -26.69 21.37
N ARG A 66 -67.88 -27.06 22.66
CA ARG A 66 -66.80 -26.75 23.63
C ARG A 66 -65.46 -27.36 23.20
N ARG A 67 -65.43 -28.62 22.76
CA ARG A 67 -64.21 -29.28 22.25
C ARG A 67 -63.66 -28.59 21.00
N LYS A 68 -64.54 -28.23 20.05
CA LYS A 68 -64.13 -27.47 18.84
C LYS A 68 -63.55 -26.10 19.20
N LYS A 69 -64.20 -25.35 20.10
CA LYS A 69 -63.70 -24.04 20.57
C LYS A 69 -62.34 -24.17 21.28
N LYS A 70 -62.17 -25.17 22.16
CA LYS A 70 -60.89 -25.43 22.84
C LYS A 70 -59.78 -25.82 21.84
N LYS A 71 -60.09 -26.66 20.85
CA LYS A 71 -59.13 -27.04 19.80
C LYS A 71 -58.74 -25.84 18.92
N LYS A 72 -59.70 -24.98 18.58
CA LYS A 72 -59.43 -23.75 17.83
C LYS A 72 -58.54 -22.80 18.60
N LYS A 73 -58.86 -22.51 19.88
CA LYS A 73 -58.04 -21.65 20.74
C LYS A 73 -56.61 -22.16 20.90
N LYS A 74 -56.44 -23.48 21.12
CA LYS A 74 -55.10 -24.08 21.24
C LYS A 74 -54.27 -23.91 19.95
N LYS A 75 -54.90 -24.04 18.78
CA LYS A 75 -54.23 -23.86 17.49
C LYS A 75 -53.83 -22.41 17.24
N GLU A 76 -54.67 -21.45 17.63
CA GLU A 76 -54.34 -20.02 17.56
C GLU A 76 -53.18 -19.66 18.51
N GLU A 77 -53.17 -20.17 19.75
CA GLU A 77 -52.05 -19.97 20.69
C GLU A 77 -50.73 -20.57 20.17
N GLU A 78 -50.78 -21.74 19.54
CA GLU A 78 -49.60 -22.41 18.97
C GLU A 78 -49.04 -21.68 17.74
N GLU A 79 -49.90 -21.11 16.89
CA GLU A 79 -49.50 -20.27 15.75
C GLU A 79 -48.86 -18.95 16.21
N GLU A 80 -49.40 -18.33 17.27
CA GLU A 80 -48.86 -17.09 17.85
C GLU A 80 -47.47 -17.29 18.47
N GLU A 81 -47.27 -18.41 19.19
CA GLU A 81 -45.96 -18.76 19.77
C GLU A 81 -44.90 -19.02 18.69
N GLU A 82 -45.28 -19.68 17.58
CA GLU A 82 -44.38 -19.93 16.45
C GLU A 82 -43.98 -18.62 15.75
N GLU A 83 -44.91 -17.67 15.59
CA GLU A 83 -44.66 -16.37 14.98
C GLU A 83 -43.72 -15.49 15.84
N GLU A 84 -43.92 -15.47 17.16
CA GLU A 84 -43.01 -14.79 18.10
C GLU A 84 -41.59 -15.39 18.07
N GLU A 85 -41.48 -16.72 18.02
CA GLU A 85 -40.18 -17.39 17.97
C GLU A 85 -39.44 -17.06 16.65
N GLU A 86 -40.17 -17.03 15.53
CA GLU A 86 -39.62 -16.65 14.24
C GLU A 86 -39.16 -15.19 14.23
N GLU A 87 -39.95 -14.28 14.80
CA GLU A 87 -39.59 -12.87 14.91
C GLU A 87 -38.36 -12.67 15.80
N GLY A 88 -38.28 -13.39 16.92
CA GLY A 88 -37.11 -13.43 17.80
C GLY A 88 -35.84 -13.90 17.07
N ARG A 89 -35.96 -14.94 16.23
CA ARG A 89 -34.85 -15.42 15.37
C ARG A 89 -34.44 -14.36 14.34
N ARG A 90 -35.40 -13.68 13.70
CA ARG A 90 -35.15 -12.58 12.74
C ARG A 90 -34.43 -11.40 13.42
N ARG A 91 -34.86 -10.98 14.61
CA ARG A 91 -34.22 -9.92 15.41
C ARG A 91 -32.77 -10.28 15.77
N LYS A 92 -32.51 -11.51 16.22
CA LYS A 92 -31.15 -12.01 16.52
C LYS A 92 -30.24 -11.99 15.28
N LYS A 93 -30.73 -12.44 14.12
CA LYS A 93 -29.98 -12.40 12.84
C LYS A 93 -29.63 -10.95 12.44
N LYS A 94 -30.59 -10.02 12.51
CA LYS A 94 -30.34 -8.58 12.22
C LYS A 94 -29.27 -7.98 13.15
N LYS A 95 -29.34 -8.24 14.46
CA LYS A 95 -28.32 -7.78 15.43
C LYS A 95 -26.93 -8.33 15.11
N LYS A 96 -26.79 -9.64 14.82
CA LYS A 96 -25.51 -10.24 14.43
C LYS A 96 -24.93 -9.61 13.17
N LYS A 97 -25.75 -9.40 12.13
CA LYS A 97 -25.33 -8.75 10.87
C LYS A 97 -24.82 -7.32 11.09
N LYS A 98 -25.53 -6.52 11.91
CA LYS A 98 -25.11 -5.15 12.26
C LYS A 98 -23.78 -5.13 13.02
N LYS A 99 -23.58 -6.05 13.98
CA LYS A 99 -22.31 -6.17 14.74
C LYS A 99 -21.14 -6.58 13.85
N LYS A 100 -21.35 -7.51 12.90
CA LYS A 100 -20.32 -7.92 11.92
C LYS A 100 -19.92 -6.75 11.02
N LYS A 101 -20.90 -6.02 10.48
CA LYS A 101 -20.64 -4.84 9.62
C LYS A 101 -19.85 -3.76 10.36
N LYS A 102 -20.17 -3.48 11.63
CA LYS A 102 -19.45 -2.50 12.45
C LYS A 102 -17.99 -2.91 12.71
N LYS A 103 -17.73 -4.19 13.02
CA LYS A 103 -16.35 -4.71 13.17
C LYS A 103 -15.55 -4.66 11.86
N GLU A 104 -16.20 -4.95 10.74
CA GLU A 104 -15.56 -4.94 9.42
C GLU A 104 -15.23 -3.51 8.95
N GLU A 105 -16.11 -2.55 9.26
CA GLU A 105 -15.89 -1.11 9.02
C GLU A 105 -14.79 -0.53 9.92
N GLU A 106 -14.72 -0.94 11.19
CA GLU A 106 -13.66 -0.57 12.13
C GLU A 106 -12.30 -1.17 11.72
N GLY A 107 -12.28 -2.42 11.23
CA GLY A 107 -11.09 -3.05 10.66
C GLY A 107 -10.57 -2.36 9.39
N ARG A 108 -11.47 -1.90 8.51
CA ARG A 108 -11.10 -1.10 7.32
C ARG A 108 -10.50 0.27 7.70
N ARG A 109 -11.02 0.93 8.74
CA ARG A 109 -10.45 2.20 9.25
C ARG A 109 -9.04 2.01 9.83
N ARG A 110 -8.77 0.92 10.54
CA ARG A 110 -7.43 0.60 11.04
C ARG A 110 -6.44 0.33 9.90
N LYS A 111 -6.81 -0.50 8.91
CA LYS A 111 -5.95 -0.75 7.73
C LYS A 111 -5.64 0.53 6.95
N LYS A 112 -6.62 1.42 6.76
CA LYS A 112 -6.42 2.67 6.01
C LYS A 112 -5.45 3.65 6.71
N LYS A 113 -5.53 3.77 8.05
CA LYS A 113 -4.57 4.57 8.84
C LYS A 113 -3.17 3.95 8.89
N GLU A 114 -3.07 2.63 8.92
CA GLU A 114 -1.79 1.91 8.93
C GLU A 114 -1.08 1.98 7.56
N GLU A 115 -1.84 1.92 6.47
CA GLU A 115 -1.36 2.09 5.09
C GLU A 115 -0.94 3.55 4.79
N GLU A 116 -1.66 4.53 5.34
CA GLU A 116 -1.30 5.96 5.26
C GLU A 116 -0.05 6.28 6.09
N GLY A 117 0.14 5.64 7.24
CA GLY A 117 1.37 5.74 8.05
C GLY A 117 2.61 5.15 7.36
N ARG A 118 2.46 4.03 6.62
CA ARG A 118 3.54 3.46 5.80
C ARG A 118 3.92 4.36 4.63
N ARG A 119 2.96 5.03 3.98
CA ARG A 119 3.25 6.01 2.91
C ARG A 119 4.01 7.23 3.41
N ARG A 120 3.72 7.73 4.62
CA ARG A 120 4.49 8.84 5.23
C ARG A 120 5.94 8.45 5.52
N LYS A 121 6.18 7.29 6.16
CA LYS A 121 7.55 6.82 6.42
C LYS A 121 8.37 6.62 5.14
N LYS A 122 7.76 6.09 4.08
CA LYS A 122 8.48 5.86 2.81
C LYS A 122 8.88 7.17 2.11
N LYS A 123 8.02 8.20 2.14
CA LYS A 123 8.35 9.54 1.62
C LYS A 123 9.40 10.27 2.46
N GLU A 124 9.37 10.10 3.78
CA GLU A 124 10.34 10.72 4.68
C GLU A 124 11.73 10.06 4.55
N GLU A 125 11.77 8.74 4.39
CA GLU A 125 13.01 7.99 4.11
C GLU A 125 13.57 8.32 2.71
N GLU A 126 12.72 8.46 1.70
CA GLU A 126 13.14 8.91 0.36
C GLU A 126 13.63 10.36 0.37
N GLY A 127 13.01 11.25 1.15
CA GLY A 127 13.49 12.62 1.34
C GLY A 127 14.84 12.70 2.04
N ARG A 128 15.10 11.84 3.04
CA ARG A 128 16.42 11.74 3.68
C ARG A 128 17.50 11.20 2.73
N ARG A 129 17.16 10.24 1.86
CA ARG A 129 18.10 9.73 0.85
C ARG A 129 18.45 10.77 -0.19
N ARG A 130 17.48 11.61 -0.61
CA ARG A 130 17.75 12.71 -1.53
C ARG A 130 18.67 13.75 -0.90
N LYS A 131 18.39 14.18 0.32
CA LYS A 131 19.27 15.10 1.06
C LYS A 131 20.68 14.56 1.22
N LYS A 132 20.83 13.26 1.54
CA LYS A 132 22.15 12.65 1.66
C LYS A 132 22.89 12.61 0.32
N LYS A 133 22.18 12.37 -0.78
CA LYS A 133 22.78 12.34 -2.12
C LYS A 133 23.15 13.75 -2.61
N GLU A 134 22.36 14.75 -2.23
CA GLU A 134 22.61 16.16 -2.52
C GLU A 134 23.80 16.67 -1.70
N GLU A 135 23.90 16.29 -0.43
CA GLU A 135 25.06 16.57 0.44
C GLU A 135 26.34 15.85 -0.05
N GLU A 136 26.22 14.63 -0.57
CA GLU A 136 27.35 13.88 -1.17
C GLU A 136 27.75 14.45 -2.55
N GLU A 137 26.80 14.97 -3.33
CA GLU A 137 27.09 15.71 -4.57
C GLU A 137 27.74 17.07 -4.29
N GLU A 138 27.31 17.78 -3.24
CA GLU A 138 27.91 19.05 -2.80
C GLU A 138 29.34 18.83 -2.26
N GLU A 139 29.58 17.76 -1.49
CA GLU A 139 30.92 17.38 -1.02
C GLU A 139 31.85 16.97 -2.18
N GLU A 140 31.33 16.27 -3.21
CA GLU A 140 32.09 15.91 -4.41
C GLU A 140 32.40 17.13 -5.31
N GLU A 141 31.51 18.14 -5.33
CA GLU A 141 31.73 19.41 -6.04
C GLU A 141 32.77 20.27 -5.32
N GLU A 142 32.70 20.38 -3.98
CA GLU A 142 33.73 21.07 -3.17
C GLU A 142 35.11 20.42 -3.31
N GLU A 143 35.19 19.08 -3.34
CA GLU A 143 36.46 18.35 -3.53
C GLU A 143 37.06 18.58 -4.93
N GLN A 144 36.22 18.70 -5.97
CA GLN A 144 36.67 19.04 -7.32
C GLN A 144 37.17 20.48 -7.43
N GLU A 145 36.47 21.44 -6.81
CA GLU A 145 36.88 22.85 -6.78
C GLU A 145 38.23 23.00 -6.04
N GLU A 146 38.44 22.29 -4.93
CA GLU A 146 39.73 22.28 -4.20
C GLU A 146 40.87 21.60 -4.99
N GLU A 147 40.56 20.64 -5.88
CA GLU A 147 41.55 20.02 -6.77
C GLU A 147 41.92 20.93 -7.93
N GLU A 148 40.94 21.65 -8.50
CA GLU A 148 41.17 22.66 -9.54
C GLU A 148 42.00 23.84 -9.01
N GLU A 149 41.68 24.37 -7.82
CA GLU A 149 42.47 25.46 -7.19
C GLU A 149 43.93 25.06 -6.96
N LYS A 150 44.20 23.81 -6.58
CA LYS A 150 45.58 23.31 -6.42
C LYS A 150 46.32 23.17 -7.73
N GLN A 151 45.64 22.76 -8.80
CA GLN A 151 46.24 22.68 -10.13
C GLN A 151 46.57 24.09 -10.65
N GLU A 152 45.69 25.07 -10.44
CA GLU A 152 45.97 26.46 -10.79
C GLU A 152 47.16 27.02 -9.98
N GLU A 153 47.25 26.73 -8.67
CA GLU A 153 48.39 27.15 -7.84
C GLU A 153 49.71 26.48 -8.28
N GLU A 154 49.70 25.18 -8.63
CA GLU A 154 50.87 24.48 -9.19
C GLU A 154 51.28 25.04 -10.56
N GLU A 155 50.33 25.36 -11.45
CA GLU A 155 50.62 25.99 -12.75
C GLU A 155 51.21 27.41 -12.58
N GLU A 156 50.68 28.23 -11.66
CA GLU A 156 51.24 29.56 -11.34
C GLU A 156 52.67 29.46 -10.77
N GLU A 157 52.97 28.47 -9.91
CA GLU A 157 54.33 28.24 -9.41
C GLU A 157 55.30 27.82 -10.52
N GLU A 158 54.87 26.96 -11.46
CA GLU A 158 55.68 26.55 -12.61
C GLU A 158 55.96 27.75 -13.54
N GLU A 159 54.97 28.59 -13.85
CA GLU A 159 55.16 29.82 -14.65
C GLU A 159 56.15 30.79 -13.96
N GLU A 160 56.03 30.98 -12.64
CA GLU A 160 56.98 31.81 -11.88
C GLU A 160 58.41 31.24 -11.82
N GLU A 161 58.58 29.91 -11.93
CA GLU A 161 59.91 29.28 -12.02
C GLU A 161 60.50 29.40 -13.42
N GLU A 162 59.68 29.31 -14.47
CA GLU A 162 60.09 29.54 -15.86
C GLU A 162 60.53 31.01 -16.07
N GLU A 163 59.75 32.00 -15.59
CA GLU A 163 60.13 33.42 -15.69
C GLU A 163 61.47 33.71 -15.00
N LYS A 164 61.74 33.11 -13.84
CA LYS A 164 63.04 33.28 -13.16
C LYS A 164 64.20 32.66 -13.92
N GLN A 165 63.98 31.52 -14.59
CA GLN A 165 65.01 30.90 -15.43
C GLN A 165 65.30 31.75 -16.66
N GLU A 166 64.27 32.33 -17.30
CA GLU A 166 64.46 33.27 -18.41
C GLU A 166 65.22 34.52 -17.97
N GLU A 167 64.90 35.10 -16.80
CA GLU A 167 65.65 36.24 -16.23
C GLU A 167 67.13 35.88 -15.93
N GLU A 168 67.40 34.70 -15.36
CA GLU A 168 68.78 34.23 -15.11
C GLU A 168 69.55 33.99 -16.42
N GLU A 169 68.91 33.43 -17.46
CA GLU A 169 69.53 33.25 -18.78
C GLU A 169 69.82 34.61 -19.47
N GLU A 170 68.92 35.60 -19.36
CA GLU A 170 69.15 36.95 -19.88
C GLU A 170 70.31 37.65 -19.14
N GLU A 171 70.42 37.51 -17.81
CA GLU A 171 71.55 38.05 -17.04
C GLU A 171 72.88 37.39 -17.44
N GLU A 172 72.92 36.07 -17.65
CA GLU A 172 74.13 35.36 -18.13
C GLU A 172 74.53 35.82 -19.55
N GLU A 173 73.58 36.01 -20.47
CA GLU A 173 73.86 36.54 -21.82
C GLU A 173 74.40 37.98 -21.78
N GLU A 174 73.87 38.84 -20.89
CA GLU A 174 74.39 40.20 -20.70
C GLU A 174 75.82 40.21 -20.13
N GLU A 175 76.12 39.33 -19.17
CA GLU A 175 77.49 39.17 -18.62
C GLU A 175 78.48 38.68 -19.70
N GLU A 176 78.11 37.68 -20.51
CA GLU A 176 78.94 37.21 -21.64
C GLU A 176 79.20 38.34 -22.65
N GLU A 177 78.18 39.13 -23.00
CA GLU A 177 78.32 40.29 -23.88
C GLU A 177 79.21 41.40 -23.30
N GLU A 178 79.25 41.59 -21.98
CA GLU A 178 80.15 42.54 -21.33
C GLU A 178 81.60 42.03 -21.29
N GLU A 179 81.81 40.74 -21.06
CA GLU A 179 83.13 40.09 -21.14
C GLU A 179 83.71 40.18 -22.56
N GLU A 180 82.92 39.87 -23.61
CA GLU A 180 83.37 40.00 -25.00
C GLU A 180 83.79 41.44 -25.34
N LYS A 181 83.04 42.45 -24.88
CA LYS A 181 83.39 43.86 -25.08
C LYS A 181 84.69 44.25 -24.37
N GLN A 182 84.93 43.73 -23.17
CA GLN A 182 86.18 43.97 -22.44
C GLN A 182 87.38 43.31 -23.14
N GLU A 183 87.23 42.08 -23.65
CA GLU A 183 88.27 41.42 -24.44
C GLU A 183 88.58 42.18 -25.74
N GLU A 184 87.56 42.70 -26.44
CA GLU A 184 87.75 43.53 -27.64
C GLU A 184 88.49 44.84 -27.31
N GLU A 185 88.13 45.53 -26.22
CA GLU A 185 88.82 46.74 -25.76
C GLU A 185 90.29 46.46 -25.38
N GLU A 186 90.58 45.37 -24.67
CA GLU A 186 91.94 44.95 -24.34
C GLU A 186 92.76 44.63 -25.60
N GLU A 187 92.18 43.95 -26.60
CA GLU A 187 92.86 43.65 -27.88
C GLU A 187 93.13 44.93 -28.70
N GLU A 188 92.25 45.93 -28.65
CA GLU A 188 92.48 47.25 -29.27
C GLU A 188 93.59 48.03 -28.56
N GLU A 189 93.63 48.02 -27.22
CA GLU A 189 94.71 48.65 -26.44
C GLU A 189 96.08 47.98 -26.72
N GLU A 190 96.14 46.64 -26.78
CA GLU A 190 97.37 45.91 -27.12
C GLU A 190 97.88 46.28 -28.53
N LYS A 191 96.98 46.40 -29.52
CA LYS A 191 97.34 46.83 -30.89
C LYS A 191 97.89 48.26 -30.91
N GLN A 192 97.28 49.19 -30.17
CA GLN A 192 97.77 50.56 -30.06
C GLN A 192 99.16 50.60 -29.43
N GLU A 193 99.40 49.82 -28.38
CA GLU A 193 100.72 49.74 -27.74
C GLU A 193 101.78 49.11 -28.66
N GLU A 194 101.42 48.13 -29.50
CA GLU A 194 102.30 47.58 -30.53
C GLU A 194 102.62 48.62 -31.62
N GLU A 195 101.63 49.35 -32.14
CA GLU A 195 101.83 50.42 -33.12
C GLU A 195 102.73 51.54 -32.56
N GLU A 196 102.51 52.00 -31.32
CA GLU A 196 103.38 53.00 -30.67
C GLU A 196 104.83 52.51 -30.52
N LYS A 197 105.04 51.23 -30.19
CA LYS A 197 106.39 50.63 -30.10
C LYS A 197 107.06 50.52 -31.47
N GLU A 198 106.30 50.23 -32.53
CA GLU A 198 106.84 50.23 -33.90
C GLU A 198 107.23 51.65 -34.34
N GLU A 199 106.40 52.66 -34.07
CA GLU A 199 106.72 54.08 -34.33
C GLU A 199 107.96 54.55 -33.55
N GLU A 200 108.06 54.23 -32.25
CA GLU A 200 109.25 54.56 -31.44
C GLU A 200 110.52 53.91 -32.01
N LYS A 201 110.42 52.67 -32.50
CA LYS A 201 111.54 51.93 -33.10
C LYS A 201 111.94 52.51 -34.46
N GLU A 202 110.98 52.90 -35.29
CA GLU A 202 111.25 53.61 -36.55
C GLU A 202 111.93 54.98 -36.28
N GLU A 203 111.47 55.72 -35.27
CA GLU A 203 112.12 56.97 -34.85
C GLU A 203 113.54 56.77 -34.31
N GLU A 204 113.83 55.66 -33.63
CA GLU A 204 115.18 55.31 -33.18
C GLU A 204 116.08 54.95 -34.38
N GLU A 205 115.58 54.15 -35.33
CA GLU A 205 116.30 53.80 -36.57
C GLU A 205 116.58 55.05 -37.43
N GLU A 206 115.64 55.98 -37.58
CA GLU A 206 115.86 57.26 -38.28
C GLU A 206 116.93 58.12 -37.59
N LYS A 207 116.94 58.17 -36.25
CA LYS A 207 117.97 58.89 -35.48
C LYS A 207 119.35 58.25 -35.63
N GLU A 208 119.44 56.93 -35.64
CA GLU A 208 120.70 56.20 -35.89
C GLU A 208 121.21 56.47 -37.33
N GLU A 209 120.33 56.47 -38.33
CA GLU A 209 120.69 56.84 -39.71
C GLU A 209 121.17 58.30 -39.83
N GLU A 210 120.51 59.26 -39.17
CA GLU A 210 120.96 60.66 -39.11
C GLU A 210 122.34 60.81 -38.43
N GLU A 211 122.59 60.08 -37.32
CA GLU A 211 123.89 60.07 -36.65
C GLU A 211 124.99 59.45 -37.55
N GLU A 212 124.70 58.36 -38.27
CA GLU A 212 125.63 57.77 -39.24
C GLU A 212 125.94 58.73 -40.41
N GLU A 213 124.94 59.44 -40.95
CA GLU A 213 125.15 60.46 -41.99
C GLU A 213 126.02 61.63 -41.47
N GLU A 214 125.79 62.12 -40.25
CA GLU A 214 126.62 63.16 -39.62
C GLU A 214 128.08 62.68 -39.42
N GLU A 215 128.30 61.43 -38.99
CA GLU A 215 129.63 60.84 -38.87
C GLU A 215 130.34 60.73 -40.23
N GLU A 216 129.66 60.30 -41.29
CA GLU A 216 130.21 60.26 -42.65
C GLU A 216 130.59 61.66 -43.17
N GLU A 217 129.76 62.69 -42.93
CA GLU A 217 130.08 64.09 -43.29
C GLU A 217 131.30 64.62 -42.53
N GLU A 218 131.46 64.29 -41.24
CA GLU A 218 132.64 64.65 -40.46
C GLU A 218 133.92 63.97 -40.99
N GLU A 219 133.86 62.70 -41.39
CA GLU A 219 135.00 61.99 -41.99
C GLU A 219 135.48 62.65 -43.30
N ASP A 220 134.55 63.06 -44.18
CA ASP A 220 134.84 63.70 -45.47
C ASP A 220 135.52 65.09 -45.30
N LEU A 221 135.20 65.82 -44.23
CA LEU A 221 135.87 67.11 -43.91
C LEU A 221 137.32 66.93 -43.43
N HIS A 222 137.68 65.74 -42.96
CA HIS A 222 138.99 65.42 -42.39
C HIS A 222 139.96 64.74 -43.38
N ALA A 223 139.49 64.32 -44.55
CA ALA A 223 140.28 63.67 -45.61
C ALA A 223 140.97 64.65 -46.58
#